data_AF-I2HA18-F1
#
_entry.id   AF-I2HA18-F1
#
_cell.length_a   1.000
_cell.length_b   1.000
_cell.length_c   1.000
_cell.angle_alpha   90.00
_cell.angle_beta   90.00
_cell.angle_gamma   90.00
#
_symmetry.space_group_name_H-M   'P 1'
#
loop_
_entity.id
_entity.type
_entity.pdbx_description
1 polymer ?
#
loop_
_entity_poly.entity_id
_entity_poly.type
_entity_poly.pdbx_seq_one_letter_code
_entity_poly.pdbx_strand_id
1 'polypeptide(L)'
;EGDLMDVQERYTDLFDRGRSLSLLLFEHVHGESRDRGQAMVDLMAQYTEAGFDIGVRELPDYIPLYLEYLATRDDLEAREGLAGVSHLLALLAARLQERESPHAACFRALLQIAGEPVQETLAGLQEQVAAEERDDSLEALDKIWEEEQVNFLQAEQQDRCPSMPSGPGKAREESPV
;
A
#
# COMPACT_ATOMS: atom_id res chain seq x y z
N GLU A 1 15.85 -9.77 21.92
CA GLU A 1 17.19 -10.14 21.42
C GLU A 1 17.03 -11.35 20.52
N GLY A 2 17.69 -11.31 19.37
CA GLY A 2 17.76 -12.37 18.35
C GLY A 2 18.86 -11.98 17.38
N ASP A 3 19.39 -12.92 16.59
CA ASP A 3 20.34 -12.60 15.53
C ASP A 3 19.64 -11.72 14.47
N LEU A 4 20.41 -11.05 13.61
CA LEU A 4 19.90 -10.13 12.59
C LEU A 4 18.79 -10.77 11.75
N MET A 5 18.94 -12.03 11.37
CA MET A 5 17.94 -12.78 10.60
C MET A 5 16.62 -12.92 11.36
N ASP A 6 16.65 -13.24 12.66
CA ASP A 6 15.43 -13.39 13.46
C ASP A 6 14.70 -12.04 13.60
N VAL A 7 15.44 -10.93 13.66
CA VAL A 7 14.85 -9.59 13.72
C VAL A 7 14.21 -9.21 12.39
N GLN A 8 14.88 -9.50 11.28
CA GLN A 8 14.36 -9.25 9.93
C GLN A 8 13.10 -10.08 9.66
N GLU A 9 13.14 -11.38 9.97
CA GLU A 9 11.99 -12.28 9.81
C GLU A 9 10.77 -11.77 10.58
N ARG A 10 10.94 -11.42 11.87
CA ARG A 10 9.84 -10.86 12.68
C ARG A 10 9.30 -9.55 12.11
N TYR A 11 10.16 -8.72 11.52
CA TYR A 11 9.74 -7.47 10.90
C TYR A 11 8.90 -7.73 9.66
N THR A 12 9.38 -8.59 8.76
CA THR A 12 8.67 -8.94 7.52
C THR A 12 7.37 -9.68 7.82
N ASP A 13 7.35 -10.58 8.81
CA ASP A 13 6.13 -11.27 9.24
C ASP A 13 5.07 -10.30 9.78
N LEU A 14 5.49 -9.19 10.41
CA LEU A 14 4.59 -8.22 10.99
C LEU A 14 4.00 -7.26 9.95
N PHE A 15 4.83 -6.75 9.04
CA PHE A 15 4.46 -5.63 8.16
C PHE A 15 4.19 -6.03 6.71
N ASP A 16 4.74 -7.14 6.22
CA ASP A 16 4.71 -7.49 4.80
C ASP A 16 3.79 -8.69 4.48
N ARG A 17 3.33 -9.39 5.52
CA ARG A 17 2.56 -10.64 5.37
C ARG A 17 1.06 -10.41 5.16
N GLY A 18 0.52 -9.30 5.65
CA GLY A 18 -0.91 -8.97 5.56
C GLY A 18 -1.10 -7.50 5.25
N ARG A 19 -2.31 -7.15 4.82
CA ARG A 19 -2.71 -5.79 4.43
C ARG A 19 -2.97 -4.92 5.65
N SER A 20 -3.50 -5.52 6.73
CA SER A 20 -3.93 -4.82 7.95
C SER A 20 -2.82 -4.01 8.64
N LEU A 21 -1.57 -4.45 8.51
CA LEU A 21 -0.40 -3.78 9.06
C LEU A 21 0.56 -3.25 8.00
N SER A 22 0.22 -3.30 6.72
CA SER A 22 1.04 -2.78 5.63
C SER A 22 1.52 -1.36 5.92
N LEU A 23 2.79 -1.08 5.64
CA LEU A 23 3.39 0.24 5.80
C LEU A 23 3.14 1.16 4.59
N LEU A 24 2.21 0.81 3.72
CA LEU A 24 1.79 1.63 2.59
C LEU A 24 0.55 2.44 2.98
N LEU A 25 0.65 3.77 3.01
CA LEU A 25 -0.44 4.66 3.44
C LEU A 25 -1.73 4.41 2.64
N PHE A 26 -1.64 4.32 1.31
CA PHE A 26 -2.83 4.26 0.48
C PHE A 26 -3.50 2.89 0.45
N GLU A 27 -2.82 1.85 0.92
CA GLU A 27 -3.43 0.52 1.05
C GLU A 27 -4.62 0.53 2.03
N HIS A 28 -4.54 1.35 3.07
CA HIS A 28 -5.58 1.50 4.09
C HIS A 28 -6.75 2.38 3.66
N VAL A 29 -6.57 3.23 2.64
CA VAL A 29 -7.62 4.17 2.16
C VAL A 29 -8.30 3.66 0.91
N HIS A 30 -7.51 3.20 -0.08
CA HIS A 30 -7.97 2.99 -1.44
C HIS A 30 -7.93 1.52 -1.89
N GLY A 31 -7.19 0.65 -1.18
CA GLY A 31 -6.99 -0.73 -1.60
C GLY A 31 -6.45 -0.82 -3.03
N GLU A 32 -7.17 -1.49 -3.93
CA GLU A 32 -6.82 -1.61 -5.36
C GLU A 32 -7.54 -0.59 -6.25
N SER A 33 -8.18 0.43 -5.68
CA SER A 33 -8.95 1.40 -6.46
C SER A 33 -8.05 2.23 -7.38
N ARG A 34 -8.62 2.70 -8.48
CA ARG A 34 -7.94 3.64 -9.40
C ARG A 34 -7.51 4.93 -8.70
N ASP A 35 -8.18 5.29 -7.61
CA ASP A 35 -7.87 6.48 -6.81
C ASP A 35 -6.49 6.36 -6.14
N ARG A 36 -6.04 5.13 -5.83
CA ARG A 36 -4.68 4.89 -5.32
C ARG A 36 -3.61 5.38 -6.30
N GLY A 37 -3.79 5.11 -7.60
CA GLY A 37 -2.85 5.53 -8.63
C GLY A 37 -2.75 7.06 -8.73
N GLN A 38 -3.88 7.76 -8.62
CA GLN A 38 -3.87 9.23 -8.62
C GLN A 38 -3.21 9.78 -7.35
N ALA A 39 -3.51 9.22 -6.18
CA ALA A 39 -2.89 9.62 -4.92
C ALA A 39 -1.36 9.44 -4.93
N MET A 40 -0.86 8.36 -5.56
CA MET A 40 0.58 8.15 -5.76
C MET A 40 1.20 9.23 -6.66
N VAL A 41 0.55 9.60 -7.75
CA VAL A 41 1.02 10.67 -8.64
C VAL A 41 1.07 12.01 -7.90
N ASP A 42 0.04 12.33 -7.13
CA ASP A 42 -0.04 13.58 -6.37
C ASP A 42 1.07 13.64 -5.30
N LEU A 43 1.34 12.53 -4.60
CA LEU A 43 2.41 12.45 -3.61
C LEU A 43 3.81 12.55 -4.25
N MET A 44 4.02 11.93 -5.40
CA MET A 44 5.27 12.08 -6.17
C MET A 44 5.48 13.53 -6.65
N ALA A 45 4.41 14.21 -7.07
CA ALA A 45 4.47 15.61 -7.43
C ALA A 45 4.88 16.47 -6.23
N GLN A 46 4.31 16.21 -5.04
CA GLN A 46 4.69 16.89 -3.80
C GLN A 46 6.20 16.71 -3.49
N TYR A 47 6.73 15.50 -3.59
CA TYR A 47 8.18 15.27 -3.40
C TYR A 47 9.02 16.03 -4.44
N THR A 48 8.59 16.04 -5.70
CA THR A 48 9.31 16.70 -6.79
C THR A 48 9.33 18.22 -6.61
N GLU A 49 8.19 18.83 -6.23
CA GLU A 49 8.07 20.26 -5.92
C GLU A 49 8.97 20.66 -4.75
N ALA A 50 9.14 19.76 -3.78
CA ALA A 50 10.07 19.90 -2.67
C ALA A 50 11.55 19.68 -3.05
N GLY A 51 11.85 19.33 -4.30
CA GLY A 51 13.21 19.10 -4.80
C GLY A 51 13.76 17.70 -4.55
N PHE A 52 12.91 16.70 -4.29
CA PHE A 52 13.30 15.32 -4.07
C PHE A 52 12.94 14.40 -5.22
N ASP A 53 13.71 13.32 -5.35
CA ASP A 53 13.42 12.17 -6.20
C ASP A 53 13.67 10.89 -5.39
N ILE A 54 12.91 9.83 -5.67
CA ILE A 54 13.00 8.57 -4.93
C ILE A 54 14.12 7.72 -5.54
N GLY A 55 15.25 7.63 -4.83
CA GLY A 55 16.44 6.89 -5.28
C GLY A 55 16.43 5.38 -4.98
N VAL A 56 15.35 4.86 -4.40
CA VAL A 56 15.22 3.47 -3.95
C VAL A 56 14.05 2.76 -4.65
N ARG A 57 13.97 1.44 -4.54
CA ARG A 57 12.88 0.64 -5.13
C ARG A 57 11.69 0.53 -4.17
N GLU A 58 11.23 1.66 -3.67
CA GLU A 58 10.08 1.75 -2.77
C GLU A 58 8.98 2.61 -3.39
N LEU A 59 7.73 2.37 -2.98
CA LEU A 59 6.60 3.17 -3.40
C LEU A 59 6.58 4.53 -2.67
N PRO A 60 6.03 5.60 -3.29
CA PRO A 60 6.03 6.93 -2.68
C PRO A 60 5.23 7.01 -1.38
N ASP A 61 4.26 6.10 -1.17
CA ASP A 61 3.38 6.06 -0.01
C ASP A 61 3.89 5.14 1.11
N TYR A 62 5.12 4.62 1.00
CA TYR A 62 5.78 3.90 2.08
C TYR A 62 6.03 4.83 3.27
N ILE A 63 5.48 4.49 4.44
CA ILE A 63 5.48 5.36 5.62
C ILE A 63 6.89 5.83 5.99
N PRO A 64 7.93 4.97 6.09
CA PRO A 64 9.28 5.45 6.38
C PRO A 64 9.81 6.47 5.36
N LEU A 65 9.55 6.29 4.06
CA LEU A 65 9.95 7.25 3.03
C LEU A 65 9.20 8.58 3.20
N TYR A 66 7.90 8.52 3.46
CA TYR A 66 7.11 9.72 3.75
C TYR A 66 7.61 10.46 4.99
N LEU A 67 8.01 9.73 6.04
CA LEU A 67 8.59 10.31 7.26
C LEU A 67 9.97 10.94 6.99
N GLU A 68 10.81 10.33 6.15
CA GLU A 68 12.07 10.94 5.71
C GLU A 68 11.82 12.27 4.98
N TYR A 69 10.82 12.31 4.10
CA TYR A 69 10.40 13.56 3.45
C TYR A 69 9.96 14.61 4.48
N LEU A 70 9.05 14.27 5.40
CA LEU A 70 8.56 15.19 6.43
C LEU A 70 9.67 15.70 7.35
N ALA A 71 10.69 14.88 7.65
CA ALA A 71 11.83 15.28 8.46
C ALA A 71 12.69 16.39 7.82
N THR A 72 12.50 16.67 6.52
CA THR A 72 13.18 17.78 5.81
C THR A 72 12.34 19.05 5.73
N ARG A 73 11.06 18.99 6.12
CA ARG A 73 10.14 20.13 6.13
C ARG A 73 10.31 20.94 7.40
N ASP A 74 9.69 22.11 7.45
CA ASP A 74 9.61 22.84 8.71
C ASP A 74 8.67 22.14 9.71
N ASP A 75 8.80 22.50 10.99
CA ASP A 75 8.05 21.87 12.08
C ASP A 75 6.53 21.92 11.88
N LEU A 76 5.98 22.96 11.25
CA LEU A 76 4.55 23.09 11.05
C LEU A 76 4.09 22.19 9.90
N GLU A 77 4.75 22.28 8.75
CA GLU A 77 4.47 21.44 7.58
C GLU A 77 4.59 19.95 7.92
N ALA A 78 5.61 19.55 8.69
CA ALA A 78 5.79 18.17 9.12
C ALA A 78 4.61 17.68 9.99
N ARG A 79 4.14 18.51 10.92
CA ARG A 79 3.00 18.18 11.79
C ARG A 79 1.69 18.13 11.02
N GLU A 80 1.47 19.08 10.10
CA GLU A 80 0.29 19.09 9.22
C GLU A 80 0.28 17.85 8.31
N GLY A 81 1.43 17.45 7.79
CA GLY A 81 1.58 16.19 7.04
C GLY A 81 1.19 14.97 7.87
N LEU A 82 1.72 14.84 9.09
CA LEU A 82 1.34 13.74 9.99
C LEU A 82 -0.14 13.79 10.38
N ALA A 83 -0.71 14.98 10.61
CA ALA A 83 -2.13 15.15 10.90
C ALA A 83 -3.00 14.72 9.71
N GLY A 84 -2.56 15.01 8.47
CA GLY A 84 -3.26 14.59 7.26
C GLY A 84 -3.41 13.07 7.11
N VAL A 85 -2.51 12.29 7.71
CA VAL A 85 -2.54 10.82 7.71
C VAL A 85 -2.83 10.22 9.09
N SER A 86 -3.22 11.03 10.07
CA SER A 86 -3.28 10.61 11.48
C SER A 86 -4.25 9.46 11.73
N HIS A 87 -5.39 9.42 11.03
CA HIS A 87 -6.35 8.32 11.13
C HIS A 87 -5.71 6.96 10.77
N LEU A 88 -4.86 6.93 9.75
CA LEU A 88 -4.15 5.72 9.31
C LEU A 88 -3.13 5.28 10.35
N LEU A 89 -2.35 6.23 10.88
CA LEU A 89 -1.38 5.98 11.93
C LEU A 89 -2.05 5.48 13.22
N ALA A 90 -3.24 5.99 13.54
CA ALA A 90 -4.06 5.54 14.67
C ALA A 90 -4.56 4.11 14.49
N LEU A 91 -5.01 3.76 13.29
CA LEU A 91 -5.46 2.40 12.99
C LEU A 91 -4.30 1.39 13.10
N LEU A 92 -3.13 1.72 12.53
CA LEU A 92 -1.91 0.93 12.68
C LEU A 92 -1.48 0.81 14.14
N ALA A 93 -1.48 1.90 14.89
CA ALA A 93 -1.16 1.89 16.32
C ALA A 93 -2.11 0.98 17.12
N ALA A 94 -3.41 1.03 16.85
CA ALA A 94 -4.41 0.20 17.52
C ALA A 94 -4.21 -1.29 17.21
N ARG A 95 -4.02 -1.65 15.94
CA ARG A 95 -3.73 -3.04 15.51
C ARG A 95 -2.43 -3.57 16.09
N LEU A 96 -1.37 -2.76 16.11
CA LEU A 96 -0.09 -3.13 16.72
C LEU A 96 -0.22 -3.30 18.23
N GLN A 97 -1.05 -2.49 18.90
CA GLN A 97 -1.32 -2.60 20.33
C GLN A 97 -2.08 -3.88 20.67
N GLU A 98 -3.07 -4.27 19.86
CA GLU A 98 -3.79 -5.54 20.03
C GLU A 98 -2.85 -6.74 19.90
N ARG A 99 -1.88 -6.66 18.98
CA ARG A 99 -0.85 -7.68 18.79
C ARG A 99 0.32 -7.59 19.78
N GLU A 100 0.22 -6.72 20.79
CA GLU A 100 1.27 -6.46 21.79
C GLU A 100 2.64 -6.11 21.18
N SER A 101 2.66 -5.52 19.98
CA SER A 101 3.89 -5.20 19.27
C SER A 101 4.53 -3.93 19.83
N PRO A 102 5.85 -3.94 20.12
CA PRO A 102 6.56 -2.74 20.59
C PRO A 102 6.54 -1.61 19.56
N HIS A 103 6.33 -1.91 18.27
CA HIS A 103 6.21 -0.91 17.21
C HIS A 103 5.00 0.02 17.38
N ALA A 104 3.99 -0.36 18.15
CA ALA A 104 2.86 0.52 18.48
C ALA A 104 3.34 1.85 19.10
N ALA A 105 4.45 1.85 19.85
CA ALA A 105 5.02 3.04 20.45
C ALA A 105 5.48 4.07 19.39
N CYS A 106 6.01 3.61 18.26
CA CYS A 106 6.44 4.49 17.17
C CYS A 106 5.24 5.28 16.61
N PHE A 107 4.14 4.59 16.29
CA PHE A 107 2.94 5.22 15.75
C PHE A 107 2.26 6.14 16.77
N ARG A 108 2.25 5.76 18.06
CA ARG A 108 1.79 6.65 19.14
C ARG A 108 2.61 7.94 19.22
N ALA A 109 3.92 7.85 19.03
CA ALA A 109 4.78 9.04 19.00
C ALA A 109 4.48 9.93 17.78
N LEU A 110 4.25 9.35 16.60
CA LEU A 110 3.85 10.10 15.41
C LEU A 110 2.52 10.84 15.61
N LEU A 111 1.52 10.18 16.20
CA LEU A 111 0.23 10.79 16.54
C LEU A 111 0.40 11.94 17.54
N GLN A 112 1.27 11.77 18.54
CA GLN A 112 1.56 12.82 19.50
C GLN A 112 2.23 14.03 18.81
N ILE A 113 3.14 13.81 17.86
CA ILE A 113 3.77 14.88 17.07
C ILE A 113 2.72 15.58 16.20
N ALA A 114 1.79 14.83 15.60
CA ALA A 114 0.66 15.37 14.85
C ALA A 114 -0.31 16.22 15.70
N GLY A 115 -0.21 16.15 17.03
CA GLY A 115 -1.09 16.88 17.96
C GLY A 115 -2.40 16.16 18.25
N GLU A 116 -2.48 14.86 17.96
CA GLU A 116 -3.69 14.06 18.20
C GLU A 116 -3.84 13.66 19.68
N PRO A 117 -5.08 13.61 20.21
CA PRO A 117 -5.37 13.08 21.54
C PRO A 117 -5.25 11.55 21.52
N VAL A 118 -4.00 11.05 21.58
CA VAL A 118 -3.66 9.64 21.32
C VAL A 118 -4.50 8.66 22.12
N GLN A 119 -4.76 8.93 23.41
CA GLN A 119 -5.48 8.00 24.26
C GLN A 119 -6.96 7.85 23.84
N GLU A 120 -7.62 8.97 23.57
CA GLU A 120 -9.01 9.03 23.14
C GLU A 120 -9.17 8.44 21.74
N THR A 121 -8.28 8.80 20.81
CA THR A 121 -8.28 8.29 19.43
C THR A 121 -8.13 6.77 19.40
N LEU A 122 -7.18 6.20 20.16
CA LEU A 122 -7.00 4.76 20.19
C LEU A 122 -8.15 4.03 20.90
N ALA A 123 -8.69 4.59 22.00
CA ALA A 123 -9.83 4.00 22.68
C ALA A 123 -11.05 3.85 21.76
N GLY A 124 -11.29 4.83 20.87
CA GLY A 124 -12.37 4.76 19.89
C GLY A 124 -12.21 3.67 18.81
N LEU A 125 -10.99 3.17 18.60
CA LEU A 125 -10.70 2.15 17.58
C LEU A 125 -10.63 0.73 18.14
N GLN A 126 -10.57 0.57 19.48
CA GLN A 126 -10.37 -0.73 20.12
C GLN A 126 -11.42 -1.77 19.75
N GLU A 127 -12.71 -1.40 19.81
CA GLU A 127 -13.79 -2.33 19.48
C GLU A 127 -13.79 -2.73 18.01
N GLN A 128 -13.51 -1.78 17.11
CA GLN A 128 -13.40 -2.04 15.68
C GLN A 128 -12.27 -3.04 15.41
N VAL A 129 -11.07 -2.73 15.90
CA VAL A 129 -9.86 -3.54 15.66
C VAL A 129 -10.01 -4.94 16.26
N ALA A 130 -10.55 -5.06 17.48
CA ALA A 130 -10.79 -6.36 18.11
C ALA A 130 -11.82 -7.24 17.38
N ALA A 131 -12.64 -6.65 16.51
CA ALA A 131 -13.59 -7.36 15.67
C ALA A 131 -13.03 -7.73 14.28
N GLU A 132 -11.84 -7.24 13.91
CA GLU A 132 -11.21 -7.55 12.63
C GLU A 132 -10.66 -8.98 12.62
N GLU A 133 -10.89 -9.72 11.53
CA GLU A 133 -10.23 -11.01 11.32
C GLU A 133 -8.79 -10.80 10.84
N ARG A 134 -7.87 -11.62 11.33
CA ARG A 134 -6.46 -11.56 10.94
C ARG A 134 -6.25 -12.04 9.51
N ASP A 135 -5.56 -11.22 8.73
CA ASP A 135 -5.28 -11.44 7.31
C ASP A 135 -3.87 -11.99 7.02
N ASP A 136 -3.07 -12.23 8.06
CA ASP A 136 -1.67 -12.69 7.95
C ASP A 136 -1.49 -14.19 8.25
N SER A 137 -2.58 -14.91 8.54
CA SER A 137 -2.58 -16.36 8.70
C SER A 137 -2.36 -17.08 7.37
N LEU A 138 -1.81 -18.30 7.41
CA LEU A 138 -1.61 -19.11 6.20
C LEU A 138 -2.94 -19.39 5.50
N GLU A 139 -3.98 -19.68 6.27
CA GLU A 139 -5.32 -19.94 5.74
C GLU A 139 -5.92 -18.69 5.06
N ALA A 140 -5.71 -17.50 5.63
CA ALA A 140 -6.16 -16.24 5.02
C ALA A 140 -5.42 -15.95 3.71
N LEU A 141 -4.11 -16.19 3.70
CA LEU A 141 -3.30 -16.05 2.49
C LEU A 141 -3.75 -17.05 1.42
N ASP A 142 -3.80 -18.35 1.73
CA ASP A 142 -4.22 -19.39 0.79
C ASP A 142 -5.57 -19.06 0.15
N LYS A 143 -6.53 -18.57 0.94
CA LYS A 143 -7.85 -18.12 0.45
C LYS A 143 -7.76 -17.01 -0.59
N ILE A 144 -6.92 -15.98 -0.37
CA ILE A 144 -6.72 -14.87 -1.32
C ILE A 144 -6.18 -15.42 -2.64
N TRP A 145 -5.18 -16.31 -2.59
CA TRP A 145 -4.55 -16.89 -3.77
C TRP A 145 -5.47 -17.86 -4.54
N GLU A 146 -6.37 -18.57 -3.85
CA GLU A 146 -7.37 -19.44 -4.50
C GLU A 146 -8.43 -18.65 -5.27
N GLU A 147 -8.86 -17.49 -4.74
CA GLU A 147 -9.85 -16.62 -5.37
C GLU A 147 -9.31 -15.88 -6.62
N GLU A 148 -7.98 -15.70 -6.71
CA GLU A 148 -7.30 -15.01 -7.82
C GLU A 148 -6.95 -15.92 -9.02
N GLN A 149 -7.47 -17.16 -9.09
CA GLN A 149 -7.29 -17.98 -10.30
C GLN A 149 -8.00 -17.38 -11.52
N VAL A 150 -7.21 -16.73 -12.38
CA VAL A 150 -7.65 -16.25 -13.69
C VAL A 150 -8.02 -17.44 -14.58
N ASN A 151 -9.32 -17.62 -14.82
CA ASN A 151 -9.81 -18.62 -15.77
C ASN A 151 -9.63 -18.15 -17.22
N PHE A 152 -8.49 -18.48 -17.82
CA PHE A 152 -8.19 -18.17 -19.23
C PHE A 152 -9.16 -18.81 -20.25
N LEU A 153 -9.94 -19.83 -19.87
CA LEU A 153 -10.88 -20.51 -20.79
C LEU A 153 -12.20 -19.75 -20.98
N GLN A 154 -12.54 -18.77 -20.13
CA GLN A 154 -13.74 -17.94 -20.33
C GLN A 154 -13.48 -16.69 -21.17
N ALA A 155 -12.22 -16.27 -21.32
CA ALA A 155 -11.84 -15.11 -22.13
C ALA A 155 -11.96 -15.36 -23.65
N GLU A 156 -11.94 -16.62 -24.11
CA GLU A 156 -12.07 -16.94 -25.54
C GLU A 156 -13.47 -16.68 -26.12
N GLN A 157 -14.50 -16.43 -25.30
CA GLN A 157 -15.87 -16.19 -25.78
C GLN A 157 -16.25 -14.71 -25.93
N GLN A 158 -15.46 -13.76 -25.42
CA GLN A 158 -15.88 -12.34 -25.37
C GLN A 158 -15.12 -11.37 -26.27
N ASP A 159 -14.00 -11.77 -26.91
CA ASP A 159 -13.28 -10.89 -27.85
C ASP A 159 -13.17 -11.49 -29.26
N ARG A 160 -14.31 -11.54 -29.96
CA ARG A 160 -14.30 -11.47 -31.44
C ARG A 160 -14.41 -10.01 -31.86
N CYS A 161 -13.29 -9.29 -31.88
CA CYS A 161 -13.21 -8.02 -32.59
C CYS A 161 -13.63 -8.21 -34.05
N PRO A 162 -14.64 -7.47 -34.58
CA PRO A 162 -15.02 -7.58 -35.98
C PRO A 162 -14.05 -6.71 -36.80
N SER A 163 -12.85 -7.21 -37.08
CA SER A 163 -12.03 -6.60 -38.14
C SER A 163 -12.62 -6.99 -39.49
N MET A 164 -13.34 -6.06 -40.12
CA MET A 164 -13.78 -6.17 -41.51
C MET A 164 -12.56 -6.23 -42.45
N PRO A 165 -12.42 -7.24 -43.33
CA PRO A 165 -11.35 -7.25 -44.32
C PRO A 165 -11.77 -6.39 -45.52
N SER A 166 -11.15 -5.22 -45.69
CA SER A 166 -11.26 -4.44 -46.91
C SER A 166 -10.39 -5.06 -48.02
N GLY A 167 -11.03 -5.82 -48.91
CA GLY A 167 -10.72 -5.97 -50.35
C GLY A 167 -9.34 -6.48 -50.81
N PRO A 168 -9.26 -7.34 -51.85
CA PRO A 168 -8.01 -7.93 -52.29
C PRO A 168 -7.15 -6.95 -53.11
N GLY A 169 -6.01 -6.54 -52.55
CA GLY A 169 -4.92 -5.90 -53.29
C GLY A 169 -4.12 -6.95 -54.07
N LYS A 170 -4.00 -6.74 -55.39
CA LYS A 170 -3.44 -7.61 -56.43
C LYS A 170 -2.15 -8.39 -56.06
N ALA A 171 -2.13 -9.66 -56.47
CA ALA A 171 -0.96 -10.53 -56.46
C ALA A 171 0.18 -9.97 -57.33
N ARG A 172 1.41 -9.98 -56.79
CA ARG A 172 2.64 -9.68 -57.52
C ARG A 172 3.21 -11.02 -58.01
N GLU A 173 3.24 -11.16 -59.32
CA GLU A 173 3.77 -12.29 -60.09
C GLU A 173 5.31 -12.34 -59.95
N GLU A 174 5.85 -13.49 -59.57
CA GLU A 174 7.25 -13.84 -59.83
C GLU A 174 7.28 -15.24 -60.46
N SER A 175 7.80 -15.31 -61.68
CA SER A 175 8.03 -16.54 -62.45
C SER A 175 9.48 -17.03 -62.28
N PRO A 176 9.74 -18.33 -62.47
CA PRO A 176 10.84 -19.06 -61.84
C PRO A 176 12.11 -19.11 -62.69
N VAL A 177 13.23 -19.44 -62.02
CA VAL A 177 14.32 -20.26 -62.57
C VAL A 177 14.67 -21.33 -61.53
#